data_AF-A0A5C6ZC92-F1
#
_entry.id   AF-A0A5C6ZC92-F1
#
_cell.length_a   1.000
_cell.length_b   1.000
_cell.length_c   1.000
_cell.angle_alpha   90.00
_cell.angle_beta   90.00
_cell.angle_gamma   90.00
#
_symmetry.space_group_name_H-M   'P 1'
#
loop_
_entity.id
_entity.type
_entity.pdbx_description
1 polymer ?
#
loop_
_entity_poly.entity_id
_entity_poly.type
_entity_poly.pdbx_seq_one_letter_code
_entity_poly.pdbx_strand_id
1 'polypeptide(L)'
;MVDLRKPINRNKTNGIKFGLVNCLISIGIGIFIIKTGFSPNGNVILITSTLAIFLCGLIFWNLLKVKTGSKAILAGVLTGLMSHPLTWFLLIIINNSCHFFHLNCSAEYIYSDGTITASNIIGEIFGGTVMSLLFFGYITIFTSSILSYLFFKYTEWQD
;
A
#
# COMPACT_ATOMS: atom_id res chain seq x y z
N MET A 1 40.53 19.24 -4.63
CA MET A 1 39.71 18.02 -4.58
C MET A 1 38.25 18.44 -4.62
N VAL A 2 37.54 18.13 -5.71
CA VAL A 2 36.08 18.33 -5.80
C VAL A 2 35.46 17.14 -5.09
N ASP A 3 34.76 17.36 -3.98
CA ASP A 3 34.00 16.30 -3.31
C ASP A 3 32.81 15.92 -4.22
N LEU A 4 32.97 14.83 -4.97
CA LEU A 4 32.01 14.30 -5.94
C LEU A 4 30.88 13.49 -5.30
N ARG A 5 30.74 13.52 -3.96
CA ARG A 5 29.57 12.93 -3.30
C ARG A 5 28.34 13.79 -3.61
N LYS A 6 27.62 13.43 -4.68
CA LYS A 6 26.24 13.90 -4.89
C LYS A 6 25.50 13.77 -3.56
N PRO A 7 24.87 14.84 -3.06
CA PRO A 7 24.13 14.74 -1.81
C PRO A 7 23.09 13.64 -2.00
N ILE A 8 23.20 12.58 -1.19
CA ILE A 8 22.16 11.55 -1.13
C ILE A 8 20.86 12.31 -0.91
N ASN A 9 19.89 12.13 -1.81
CA ASN A 9 18.59 12.78 -1.68
C ASN A 9 17.90 12.18 -0.45
N ARG A 10 18.16 12.76 0.74
CA ARG A 10 17.72 12.26 2.04
C ARG A 10 16.21 12.00 2.06
N ASN A 11 15.45 12.84 1.35
CA ASN A 11 14.00 12.66 1.23
C ASN A 11 13.62 11.35 0.52
N LYS A 12 14.33 10.99 -0.55
CA LYS A 12 14.13 9.72 -1.28
C LYS A 12 14.43 8.51 -0.39
N THR A 13 15.54 8.56 0.35
CA THR A 13 15.92 7.49 1.29
C THR A 13 14.91 7.37 2.44
N ASN A 14 14.43 8.50 2.96
CA ASN A 14 13.42 8.52 4.03
C ASN A 14 12.07 8.00 3.54
N GLY A 15 11.68 8.29 2.28
CA GLY A 15 10.47 7.72 1.69
C GLY A 15 10.51 6.19 1.58
N ILE A 16 11.66 5.62 1.21
CA ILE A 16 11.83 4.15 1.17
C ILE A 16 11.67 3.56 2.57
N LYS A 17 12.36 4.13 3.57
CA LYS A 17 12.27 3.69 4.97
C LYS A 17 10.83 3.79 5.50
N PHE A 18 10.15 4.90 5.24
CA PHE A 18 8.76 5.10 5.63
C PHE A 18 7.83 4.07 4.98
N GLY A 19 7.98 3.80 3.69
CA GLY A 19 7.24 2.74 2.99
C GLY A 19 7.46 1.37 3.65
N LEU A 20 8.72 1.01 3.95
CA LEU A 20 9.06 -0.26 4.60
C LEU A 20 8.44 -0.39 5.99
N VAL A 21 8.40 0.69 6.78
CA VAL A 21 7.76 0.68 8.10
C VAL A 21 6.25 0.43 7.97
N ASN A 22 5.59 1.00 6.96
CA ASN A 22 4.17 0.76 6.73
C ASN A 22 3.86 -0.66 6.23
N CYS A 23 4.82 -1.35 5.59
CA CYS A 23 4.65 -2.77 5.25
C CYS A 23 4.28 -3.61 6.47
N LEU A 24 4.80 -3.30 7.65
CA LEU A 24 4.52 -4.05 8.88
C LEU A 24 3.03 -4.01 9.24
N ILE A 25 2.35 -2.88 9.01
CA ILE A 25 0.90 -2.74 9.22
C ILE A 25 0.16 -3.71 8.29
N SER A 26 0.49 -3.66 7.00
CA SER A 26 -0.17 -4.51 6.00
C SER A 26 0.11 -5.99 6.21
N ILE A 27 1.32 -6.36 6.63
CA ILE A 27 1.64 -7.75 7.00
C ILE A 27 0.76 -8.21 8.17
N GLY A 28 0.60 -7.38 9.22
CA GLY A 28 -0.27 -7.69 10.35
C GLY A 28 -1.72 -7.90 9.94
N ILE A 29 -2.27 -7.01 9.10
CA ILE A 29 -3.64 -7.10 8.59
C ILE A 29 -3.80 -8.33 7.68
N GLY A 30 -2.84 -8.59 6.79
CA GLY A 30 -2.92 -9.74 5.88
C GLY A 30 -2.83 -11.08 6.61
N ILE A 31 -1.97 -11.21 7.64
CA ILE A 31 -1.94 -12.40 8.50
C ILE A 31 -3.28 -12.60 9.21
N PHE A 32 -3.88 -11.51 9.70
CA PHE A 32 -5.22 -11.56 10.31
C PHE A 32 -6.25 -12.11 9.32
N ILE A 33 -6.33 -11.54 8.10
CA ILE A 33 -7.25 -11.98 7.04
C ILE A 33 -7.10 -13.48 6.75
N ILE A 34 -5.86 -13.95 6.59
CA ILE A 34 -5.55 -15.38 6.36
C ILE A 34 -6.08 -16.24 7.50
N LYS A 35 -5.79 -15.88 8.76
CA LYS A 35 -6.18 -16.68 9.94
C LYS A 35 -7.70 -16.74 10.16
N THR A 36 -8.39 -15.66 9.83
CA THR A 36 -9.85 -15.57 10.01
C THR A 36 -10.66 -16.17 8.86
N GLY A 37 -10.01 -16.60 7.77
CA GLY A 37 -10.71 -17.11 6.60
C GLY A 37 -11.56 -16.04 5.87
N PHE A 38 -11.28 -14.75 6.09
CA PHE A 38 -12.00 -13.64 5.45
C PHE A 38 -11.87 -13.67 3.92
N SER A 39 -10.83 -14.33 3.40
CA SER A 39 -10.67 -14.61 1.98
C SER A 39 -9.95 -15.94 1.78
N PRO A 40 -10.44 -16.81 0.88
CA PRO A 40 -9.72 -18.03 0.49
C PRO A 40 -8.34 -17.74 -0.11
N ASN A 41 -8.12 -16.50 -0.59
CA ASN A 41 -6.88 -16.07 -1.25
C ASN A 41 -6.07 -15.07 -0.40
N GLY A 42 -6.15 -15.18 0.93
CA GLY A 42 -5.49 -14.24 1.86
C GLY A 42 -3.99 -14.03 1.61
N ASN A 43 -3.28 -15.02 1.07
CA ASN A 43 -1.86 -14.88 0.70
C ASN A 43 -1.62 -13.84 -0.42
N VAL A 44 -2.50 -13.80 -1.42
CA VAL A 44 -2.38 -12.88 -2.55
C VAL A 44 -2.69 -11.46 -2.07
N ILE A 45 -3.73 -11.31 -1.25
CA ILE A 45 -4.11 -10.04 -0.61
C ILE A 45 -2.97 -9.52 0.28
N LEU A 46 -2.33 -10.38 1.06
CA LEU A 46 -1.16 -10.02 1.87
C LEU A 46 -0.06 -9.39 1.01
N ILE A 47 0.31 -10.05 -0.09
CA ILE A 47 1.39 -9.57 -0.98
C ILE A 47 1.01 -8.26 -1.66
N THR A 48 -0.19 -8.17 -2.24
CA THR A 48 -0.62 -6.97 -2.98
C THR A 48 -0.82 -5.77 -2.06
N SER A 49 -1.43 -5.97 -0.89
CA SER A 49 -1.61 -4.89 0.08
C SER A 49 -0.27 -4.40 0.63
N THR A 50 0.69 -5.30 0.86
CA THR A 50 2.03 -4.94 1.35
C THR A 50 2.77 -4.10 0.30
N LEU A 51 2.68 -4.51 -0.97
CA LEU A 51 3.26 -3.74 -2.07
C LEU A 51 2.57 -2.39 -2.25
N ALA A 52 1.24 -2.35 -2.17
CA ALA A 52 0.46 -1.12 -2.33
C ALA A 52 0.81 -0.08 -1.26
N ILE A 53 0.83 -0.49 0.03
CA ILE A 53 1.13 0.44 1.12
C ILE A 53 2.59 0.93 1.06
N PHE A 54 3.52 0.06 0.64
CA PHE A 54 4.91 0.45 0.39
C PHE A 54 5.00 1.55 -0.68
N LEU A 55 4.38 1.32 -1.84
CA LEU A 55 4.40 2.26 -2.96
C LEU A 55 3.74 3.58 -2.60
N CYS A 56 2.56 3.55 -1.96
CA CYS A 56 1.89 4.76 -1.49
C CYS A 56 2.77 5.53 -0.49
N GLY A 57 3.38 4.84 0.48
CA GLY A 57 4.27 5.46 1.45
C GLY A 57 5.46 6.14 0.78
N LEU A 58 6.14 5.43 -0.13
CA LEU A 58 7.24 5.97 -0.90
C LEU A 58 6.82 7.20 -1.72
N ILE A 59 5.69 7.12 -2.43
CA ILE A 59 5.20 8.19 -3.32
C ILE A 59 4.83 9.42 -2.50
N PHE A 60 3.96 9.30 -1.49
CA PHE A 60 3.45 10.46 -0.76
C PHE A 60 4.50 11.15 0.10
N TRP A 61 5.42 10.38 0.71
CA TRP A 61 6.54 10.98 1.43
C TRP A 61 7.40 11.86 0.53
N ASN A 62 7.69 11.36 -0.68
CA ASN A 62 8.49 12.09 -1.66
C ASN A 62 7.74 13.27 -2.29
N LEU A 63 6.47 13.06 -2.66
CA LEU A 63 5.63 14.07 -3.31
C LEU A 63 5.38 15.28 -2.41
N LEU A 64 5.10 15.03 -1.13
CA LEU A 64 4.83 16.10 -0.17
C LEU A 64 6.10 16.82 0.32
N LYS A 65 7.28 16.26 0.01
CA LYS A 65 8.59 16.74 0.50
C LYS A 65 8.51 17.02 2.01
N VAL A 66 8.24 15.96 2.78
CA VAL A 66 7.94 16.05 4.21
C VAL A 66 9.07 16.77 4.94
N LYS A 67 8.74 17.94 5.50
CA LYS A 67 9.63 18.80 6.31
C LYS A 67 8.95 19.31 7.58
N THR A 68 7.67 19.01 7.77
CA THR A 68 6.87 19.47 8.90
C THR A 68 6.00 18.32 9.38
N GLY A 69 5.64 18.34 10.67
CA GLY A 69 4.77 17.33 11.26
C GLY A 69 3.40 17.24 10.56
N SER A 70 2.83 18.37 10.12
CA SER A 70 1.57 18.39 9.36
C SER A 70 1.66 17.65 8.03
N LYS A 71 2.75 17.85 7.29
CA LYS A 71 3.01 17.12 6.03
C LYS A 71 3.27 15.64 6.27
N ALA A 72 3.92 15.30 7.39
CA ALA A 72 4.12 13.91 7.78
C ALA A 72 2.77 13.23 8.05
N ILE A 73 1.91 13.83 8.88
CA ILE A 73 0.56 13.30 9.14
C ILE A 73 -0.21 13.14 7.84
N LEU A 74 -0.20 14.16 6.97
CA LEU A 74 -0.87 14.09 5.66
C LEU A 74 -0.32 12.95 4.78
N ALA A 75 1.00 12.74 4.76
CA ALA A 75 1.60 11.63 4.04
C ALA A 75 1.10 10.27 4.58
N GLY A 76 0.96 10.15 5.90
CA GLY A 76 0.42 8.95 6.55
C GLY A 76 -1.05 8.71 6.22
N VAL A 77 -1.90 9.75 6.30
CA VAL A 77 -3.32 9.68 5.93
C VAL A 77 -3.47 9.23 4.47
N LEU A 78 -2.76 9.87 3.54
CA LEU A 78 -2.82 9.53 2.12
C LEU A 78 -2.30 8.12 1.85
N THR A 79 -1.24 7.71 2.54
CA THR A 79 -0.68 6.35 2.42
C THR A 79 -1.69 5.30 2.84
N GLY A 80 -2.32 5.48 4.01
CA GLY A 80 -3.32 4.55 4.52
C GLY A 80 -4.60 4.55 3.71
N LEU A 81 -5.02 5.69 3.15
CA LEU A 81 -6.24 5.79 2.34
C LEU A 81 -6.06 5.21 0.93
N MET A 82 -4.98 5.60 0.24
CA MET A 82 -4.77 5.29 -1.18
C MET A 82 -4.18 3.89 -1.41
N SER A 83 -3.66 3.24 -0.36
CA SER A 83 -3.25 1.84 -0.46
C SER A 83 -4.41 0.90 -0.76
N HIS A 84 -5.64 1.24 -0.35
CA HIS A 84 -6.84 0.43 -0.61
C HIS A 84 -7.17 0.32 -2.10
N PRO A 85 -7.44 1.42 -2.84
CA PRO A 85 -7.72 1.33 -4.27
C PRO A 85 -6.54 0.76 -5.06
N LEU A 86 -5.30 1.06 -4.65
CA LEU A 86 -4.13 0.49 -5.29
C LEU A 86 -4.03 -1.03 -5.09
N THR A 87 -4.39 -1.55 -3.91
CA THR A 87 -4.43 -3.00 -3.65
C THR A 87 -5.40 -3.69 -4.61
N TRP A 88 -6.62 -3.16 -4.75
CA TRP A 88 -7.62 -3.72 -5.64
C TRP A 88 -7.22 -3.63 -7.11
N PHE A 89 -6.63 -2.51 -7.52
CA PHE A 89 -6.07 -2.37 -8.86
C PHE A 89 -5.00 -3.44 -9.15
N LEU A 90 -4.07 -3.68 -8.22
CA LEU A 90 -3.05 -4.72 -8.36
C LEU A 90 -3.64 -6.12 -8.40
N LEU A 91 -4.66 -6.41 -7.59
CA LEU A 91 -5.38 -7.69 -7.62
C LEU A 91 -6.04 -7.94 -8.97
N ILE A 92 -6.68 -6.93 -9.56
CA ILE A 92 -7.27 -7.02 -10.91
C ILE A 92 -6.21 -7.29 -11.97
N ILE A 93 -5.07 -6.60 -11.91
CA ILE A 93 -3.95 -6.83 -12.84
C ILE A 93 -3.46 -8.27 -12.73
N ILE A 94 -3.27 -8.78 -11.51
CA ILE A 94 -2.81 -10.15 -11.28
C ILE A 94 -3.83 -11.15 -11.82
N ASN A 95 -5.12 -10.96 -11.54
CA ASN A 95 -6.19 -11.84 -12.03
C ASN A 95 -6.23 -11.89 -13.57
N ASN A 96 -6.19 -10.72 -14.22
CA ASN A 96 -6.22 -10.64 -15.69
C ASN A 96 -4.93 -11.19 -16.32
N SER A 97 -3.76 -11.00 -15.69
CA SER A 97 -2.49 -11.54 -16.17
C SER A 97 -2.44 -13.06 -16.07
N CYS A 98 -2.90 -13.62 -14.95
CA CYS A 98 -3.02 -15.07 -14.76
C CYS A 98 -3.86 -15.71 -15.87
N HIS A 99 -5.02 -15.12 -16.18
CA HIS A 99 -5.87 -15.59 -17.26
C HIS A 99 -5.20 -15.46 -18.64
N PHE A 100 -4.56 -14.32 -18.93
CA PHE A 100 -3.94 -14.07 -20.23
C PHE A 100 -2.77 -15.03 -20.54
N PHE A 101 -1.95 -15.33 -19.54
CA PHE A 101 -0.79 -16.21 -19.71
C PHE A 101 -1.11 -17.70 -19.52
N HIS A 102 -2.38 -18.07 -19.38
CA HIS A 102 -2.82 -19.44 -19.05
C HIS A 102 -2.03 -20.03 -17.87
N LEU A 103 -1.64 -19.17 -16.93
CA LEU A 103 -0.98 -19.64 -15.73
C LEU A 103 -2.04 -20.37 -14.91
N ASN A 104 -1.71 -21.57 -14.43
CA ASN A 104 -2.50 -22.29 -13.41
C ASN A 104 -2.43 -21.56 -12.05
N CYS A 105 -2.60 -20.24 -12.05
CA CYS A 105 -3.15 -19.56 -10.89
C CYS A 105 -4.51 -20.24 -10.67
N SER A 106 -4.77 -20.74 -9.46
CA SER A 106 -6.05 -21.36 -9.09
C SER A 106 -7.18 -20.32 -9.06
N ALA A 107 -7.40 -19.66 -10.21
CA ALA A 107 -8.04 -18.38 -10.51
C ALA A 107 -9.55 -18.34 -10.28
N GLU A 108 -10.05 -19.02 -9.25
CA GLU A 108 -11.19 -18.53 -8.46
C GLU A 108 -10.73 -17.34 -7.57
N TYR A 109 -9.89 -16.44 -8.11
CA TYR A 109 -8.93 -15.66 -7.32
C TYR A 109 -9.53 -14.49 -6.56
N ILE A 110 -10.72 -14.05 -6.93
CA ILE A 110 -11.64 -13.11 -6.25
C ILE A 110 -12.99 -13.12 -7.01
N TYR A 111 -12.94 -13.39 -8.32
CA TYR A 111 -14.09 -13.49 -9.21
C TYR A 111 -14.20 -14.92 -9.74
N SER A 112 -15.35 -15.56 -9.53
CA SER A 112 -15.62 -16.92 -10.00
C SER A 112 -15.69 -17.03 -11.53
N ASP A 113 -15.93 -15.90 -12.21
CA ASP A 113 -16.32 -15.85 -13.62
C ASP A 113 -15.30 -15.05 -14.46
N GLY A 114 -14.09 -15.59 -14.64
CA GLY A 114 -13.18 -15.15 -15.70
C GLY A 114 -12.57 -13.74 -15.57
N THR A 115 -12.12 -13.19 -16.71
CA THR A 115 -11.45 -11.88 -16.79
C THR A 115 -12.38 -10.74 -16.43
N ILE A 116 -11.87 -9.77 -15.68
CA ILE A 116 -12.62 -8.55 -15.39
C ILE A 116 -12.52 -7.67 -16.63
N THR A 117 -13.65 -7.46 -17.28
CA THR A 117 -13.77 -6.59 -18.45
C THR A 117 -13.42 -5.15 -18.09
N ALA A 118 -12.89 -4.40 -19.06
CA ALA A 118 -12.52 -2.99 -18.86
C ALA A 118 -13.68 -2.13 -18.33
N SER A 119 -14.93 -2.47 -18.67
CA SER A 119 -16.13 -1.78 -18.18
C SER A 119 -16.38 -1.96 -16.68
N ASN A 120 -15.91 -3.07 -16.10
CA ASN A 120 -16.22 -3.45 -14.72
C ASN A 120 -15.08 -3.08 -13.75
N ILE A 121 -13.86 -2.84 -14.25
CA ILE A 121 -12.67 -2.52 -13.43
C ILE A 121 -12.95 -1.41 -12.41
N ILE A 122 -13.60 -0.32 -12.83
CA ILE A 122 -13.87 0.83 -11.96
C ILE A 122 -14.83 0.43 -10.83
N GLY A 123 -15.89 -0.33 -11.15
CA GLY A 123 -16.86 -0.80 -10.17
C GLY A 123 -16.23 -1.72 -9.13
N GLU A 124 -15.36 -2.63 -9.58
CA GLU A 124 -14.65 -3.56 -8.71
C GLU A 124 -13.64 -2.87 -7.80
N ILE A 125 -12.83 -1.95 -8.34
CA ILE A 125 -11.91 -1.15 -7.51
C ILE A 125 -12.71 -0.34 -6.50
N PHE A 126 -13.80 0.30 -6.92
CA PHE A 126 -14.61 1.11 -6.04
C PHE A 126 -15.25 0.29 -4.92
N GLY A 127 -15.96 -0.80 -5.27
CA GLY A 127 -16.62 -1.67 -4.29
C GLY A 127 -15.64 -2.29 -3.31
N GLY A 128 -14.53 -2.83 -3.82
CA GLY A 128 -13.46 -3.37 -2.98
C GLY A 128 -12.82 -2.32 -2.08
N THR A 129 -12.58 -1.11 -2.60
CA THR A 129 -12.03 0.01 -1.82
C THR A 129 -12.96 0.40 -0.70
N VAL A 130 -14.25 0.59 -0.96
CA VAL A 130 -15.24 0.94 0.04
C VAL A 130 -15.30 -0.11 1.14
N MET A 131 -15.41 -1.40 0.78
CA MET A 131 -15.45 -2.47 1.77
C MET A 131 -14.16 -2.53 2.61
N SER A 132 -13.00 -2.49 1.96
CA SER A 132 -11.73 -2.55 2.68
C SER A 132 -11.49 -1.33 3.57
N LEU A 133 -11.97 -0.14 3.19
CA LEU A 133 -11.92 1.05 4.04
C LEU A 133 -12.87 0.95 5.24
N LEU A 134 -14.07 0.37 5.07
CA LEU A 134 -15.00 0.15 6.18
C LEU A 134 -14.41 -0.80 7.23
N PHE A 135 -13.79 -1.89 6.81
CA PHE A 135 -13.25 -2.91 7.72
C PHE A 135 -11.86 -2.59 8.28
N PHE A 136 -10.98 -2.01 7.46
CA PHE A 136 -9.56 -1.83 7.81
C PHE A 136 -9.06 -0.40 7.67
N GLY A 137 -9.85 0.50 7.08
CA GLY A 137 -9.43 1.88 6.80
C GLY A 137 -9.11 2.68 8.07
N TYR A 138 -9.90 2.51 9.14
CA TYR A 138 -9.61 3.17 10.41
C TYR A 138 -8.27 2.71 11.00
N ILE A 139 -7.89 1.44 10.82
CA ILE A 139 -6.60 0.92 11.26
C ILE A 139 -5.51 1.51 10.36
N THR A 140 -5.57 1.29 9.05
CA THR A 140 -4.51 1.68 8.10
C THR A 140 -4.25 3.18 8.10
N ILE A 141 -5.30 4.01 8.08
CA ILE A 141 -5.19 5.47 8.10
C ILE A 141 -4.61 5.93 9.43
N PHE A 142 -5.12 5.45 10.57
CA PHE A 142 -4.67 5.91 11.88
C PHE A 142 -3.24 5.47 12.17
N THR A 143 -2.92 4.19 11.96
CA THR A 143 -1.57 3.67 12.22
C THR A 143 -0.54 4.29 11.29
N SER A 144 -0.84 4.45 10.00
CA SER A 144 0.06 5.11 9.04
C SER A 144 0.30 6.58 9.41
N SER A 145 -0.74 7.29 9.86
CA SER A 145 -0.64 8.68 10.32
C SER A 145 0.28 8.83 11.54
N ILE A 146 0.11 7.98 12.55
CA ILE A 146 0.94 7.97 13.75
C ILE A 146 2.39 7.60 13.40
N LEU A 147 2.59 6.51 12.65
CA LEU A 147 3.93 6.08 12.24
C LEU A 147 4.64 7.15 11.42
N SER A 148 3.93 7.84 10.54
CA SER A 148 4.48 8.94 9.75
C SER A 148 4.96 10.09 10.62
N TYR A 149 4.17 10.49 11.61
CA TYR A 149 4.55 11.55 12.55
C TYR A 149 5.75 11.15 13.42
N LEU A 150 5.73 9.93 13.97
CA LEU A 150 6.84 9.40 14.78
C LEU A 150 8.13 9.27 13.95
N PHE A 151 8.01 8.77 12.72
CA PHE A 151 9.14 8.65 11.81
C PHE A 151 9.71 10.03 11.42
N PHE A 152 8.85 11.02 11.16
CA PHE A 152 9.28 12.40 10.95
C PHE A 152 10.06 12.92 12.15
N LYS A 153 9.54 12.75 13.37
CA LYS A 153 10.24 13.15 14.60
C LYS A 153 11.58 12.46 14.73
N TYR A 154 11.65 11.16 14.48
CA TYR A 154 12.92 10.43 14.49
C TYR A 154 13.92 10.99 13.47
N THR A 155 13.49 11.30 12.24
CA THR A 155 14.37 11.87 11.21
C THR A 155 14.84 13.28 11.52
N GLU A 156 13.98 14.11 12.15
CA GLU A 156 14.31 15.47 12.58
C GLU A 156 15.43 15.48 13.63
N TRP A 157 15.49 14.46 14.51
CA TRP A 157 16.56 14.33 15.51
C TRP A 157 17.92 13.90 14.94
N GLN A 158 17.96 13.42 13.70
CA GLN A 158 19.21 13.00 13.04
C GLN A 158 19.82 14.09 12.14
N ASP A 159 19.09 15.18 11.91
CA ASP A 159 19.54 16.37 11.16
C ASP A 159 20.10 17.42 12.12
#